data_AF-A0A920UYZ0-F1
#
_entry.id   AF-A0A920UYZ0-F1
#
_cell.length_a   1.000
_cell.length_b   1.000
_cell.length_c   1.000
_cell.angle_alpha   90.00
_cell.angle_beta   90.00
_cell.angle_gamma   90.00
#
_symmetry.space_group_name_H-M   'P 1'
#
loop_
_entity.id
_entity.type
_entity.pdbx_description
1 polymer ?
#
loop_
_entity_poly.entity_id
_entity_poly.type
_entity_poly.pdbx_seq_one_letter_code
_entity_poly.pdbx_strand_id
1 'polypeptide(L)'
;MMGIPHVAEQWARDLSGGQQRMVEIVRALATDPPLLLLDEPAVGLAPPVRLELLKIIRRLVEEENIGVILIEHAIEFVMTVSEPLWCLIMVR
;
A
#
# COMPACT_ATOMS: atom_id res chain seq x y z
N MET A 1 -1.05 -11.02 7.38
CA MET A 1 0.34 -11.10 6.85
C MET A 1 0.28 -10.83 5.35
N MET A 2 0.96 -9.77 4.90
CA MET A 2 0.86 -9.14 3.56
C MET A 2 1.37 -9.99 2.36
N GLY A 3 1.02 -11.27 2.23
CA GLY A 3 1.27 -12.05 0.99
C GLY A 3 2.74 -12.36 0.64
N ILE A 4 3.73 -11.78 1.34
CA ILE A 4 5.17 -11.90 1.04
C ILE A 4 6.03 -12.71 2.04
N PRO A 5 5.53 -13.69 2.82
CA PRO A 5 6.41 -14.42 3.75
C PRO A 5 7.49 -15.25 3.04
N HIS A 6 7.25 -15.65 1.80
CA HIS A 6 8.15 -16.48 0.99
C HIS A 6 9.44 -15.75 0.55
N VAL A 7 9.52 -14.42 0.75
CA VAL A 7 10.72 -13.64 0.42
C VAL A 7 11.46 -13.09 1.64
N ALA A 8 11.09 -13.53 2.86
CA ALA A 8 11.67 -12.99 4.10
C ALA A 8 13.20 -13.11 4.21
N GLU A 9 13.80 -14.12 3.56
CA GLU A 9 15.24 -14.37 3.57
C GLU A 9 15.98 -13.84 2.32
N GLN A 10 15.27 -13.16 1.41
CA GLN A 10 15.84 -12.64 0.16
C GLN A 10 16.34 -11.20 0.34
N TRP A 11 17.39 -10.83 -0.39
CA TRP A 11 17.85 -9.44 -0.41
C TRP A 11 16.82 -8.55 -1.11
N ALA A 12 16.56 -7.36 -0.57
CA ALA A 12 15.58 -6.43 -1.14
C ALA A 12 15.82 -6.11 -2.63
N ARG A 13 17.08 -6.07 -3.07
CA ARG A 13 17.47 -5.83 -4.47
C ARG A 13 17.06 -6.95 -5.43
N ASP A 14 16.83 -8.16 -4.92
CA ASP A 14 16.47 -9.34 -5.71
C ASP A 14 14.95 -9.51 -5.83
N LEU A 15 14.17 -8.69 -5.12
CA LEU A 15 12.72 -8.69 -5.13
C LEU A 15 12.16 -7.98 -6.36
N SER A 16 11.01 -8.43 -6.86
CA SER A 16 10.23 -7.67 -7.86
C SER A 16 9.79 -6.31 -7.30
N GLY A 17 9.52 -5.33 -8.17
CA GLY A 17 9.06 -4.00 -7.73
C GLY A 17 7.80 -4.05 -6.84
N GLY A 18 6.88 -4.97 -7.12
CA GLY A 18 5.72 -5.23 -6.26
C GLY A 18 6.11 -5.76 -4.88
N GLN A 19 7.01 -6.73 -4.81
CA GLN A 19 7.51 -7.25 -3.53
C GLN A 19 8.29 -6.19 -2.74
N GLN A 20 9.10 -5.37 -3.41
CA GLN A 20 9.80 -4.24 -2.76
C GLN A 20 8.78 -3.27 -2.15
N ARG A 21 7.73 -2.90 -2.89
CA ARG A 21 6.68 -2.00 -2.37
C ARG A 21 5.97 -2.61 -1.15
N MET A 22 5.70 -3.90 -1.19
CA MET A 22 5.10 -4.61 -0.06
C MET A 22 6.01 -4.62 1.17
N VAL A 23 7.32 -4.83 0.98
CA VAL A 23 8.32 -4.73 2.07
C VAL A 23 8.35 -3.32 2.66
N GLU A 24 8.25 -2.27 1.84
CA GLU A 24 8.20 -0.88 2.33
C GLU A 24 7.00 -0.64 3.24
N ILE A 25 5.81 -1.12 2.86
CA ILE A 25 4.59 -0.98 3.65
C ILE A 25 4.68 -1.81 4.93
N VAL A 26 5.14 -3.07 4.85
CA VAL A 26 5.36 -3.92 6.04
C VAL A 26 6.34 -3.26 7.01
N ARG A 27 7.43 -2.68 6.50
CA ARG A 27 8.42 -1.96 7.31
C ARG A 27 7.80 -0.74 8.02
N ALA A 28 6.94 0.00 7.34
CA ALA A 28 6.23 1.12 7.95
C ALA A 28 5.24 0.65 9.03
N LEU A 29 4.54 -0.46 8.82
CA LEU A 29 3.61 -1.00 9.82
C LEU A 29 4.28 -1.63 11.02
N ALA A 30 5.52 -2.12 10.87
CA ALA A 30 6.27 -2.70 11.97
C ALA A 30 6.52 -1.70 13.13
N THR A 31 6.31 -0.40 12.90
CA THR A 31 6.40 0.65 13.92
C THR A 31 5.08 0.94 14.64
N ASP A 32 4.03 0.13 14.42
CA ASP A 32 2.68 0.33 14.96
C ASP A 32 2.13 1.76 14.76
N PRO A 33 2.13 2.29 13.52
CA PRO A 33 1.78 3.68 13.28
C PRO A 33 0.26 3.90 13.38
N PRO A 34 -0.20 5.00 13.99
CA PRO A 34 -1.62 5.38 13.95
C PRO A 34 -2.05 5.93 12.57
N LEU A 35 -1.09 6.30 11.73
CA LEU A 35 -1.29 6.92 10.42
C LEU A 35 -0.18 6.51 9.45
N LEU A 36 -0.55 6.11 8.24
CA LEU A 36 0.36 5.77 7.15
C LEU A 36 0.24 6.79 6.02
N LEU A 37 1.36 7.37 5.58
CA LEU A 37 1.43 8.22 4.40
C LEU A 37 2.04 7.43 3.24
N LEU A 38 1.30 7.29 2.14
CA LEU A 38 1.73 6.58 0.95
C LEU A 38 1.81 7.55 -0.23
N ASP A 39 3.04 7.78 -0.70
CA ASP A 39 3.30 8.59 -1.88
C ASP A 39 3.41 7.70 -3.13
N GLU A 40 2.45 7.82 -4.03
CA GLU A 40 2.34 7.09 -5.30
C GLU A 40 2.54 5.56 -5.19
N PRO A 41 1.87 4.84 -4.26
CA PRO A 41 2.13 3.42 -4.05
C PRO A 41 1.74 2.48 -5.16
N ALA A 42 0.89 2.89 -6.10
CA ALA A 42 0.53 2.08 -7.24
C ALA A 42 1.50 2.20 -8.43
N VAL A 43 2.47 3.13 -8.38
CA VAL A 43 3.35 3.42 -9.52
C VAL A 43 4.25 2.24 -9.85
N GLY A 44 4.33 1.93 -11.15
CA GLY A 44 5.13 0.81 -11.67
C GLY A 44 4.58 -0.58 -11.35
N LEU A 45 3.44 -0.69 -10.65
CA LEU A 45 2.83 -1.98 -10.31
C LEU A 45 1.92 -2.49 -11.44
N ALA A 46 2.01 -3.79 -11.71
CA ALA A 46 1.11 -4.46 -12.63
C ALA A 46 -0.35 -4.44 -12.08
N PRO A 47 -1.39 -4.45 -12.95
CA PRO A 47 -2.78 -4.42 -12.53
C PRO A 47 -3.18 -5.37 -11.39
N PRO A 48 -2.78 -6.67 -11.37
CA PRO A 48 -3.14 -7.57 -10.27
C PRO A 48 -2.47 -7.18 -8.94
N VAL A 49 -1.25 -6.64 -8.97
CA VAL A 49 -0.52 -6.21 -7.77
C VAL A 49 -1.15 -4.94 -7.18
N ARG A 50 -1.63 -4.03 -8.03
CA ARG A 50 -2.41 -2.86 -7.58
C ARG A 50 -3.65 -3.27 -6.81
N LEU A 51 -4.39 -4.28 -7.31
CA LEU A 51 -5.57 -4.80 -6.61
C LEU A 51 -5.23 -5.42 -5.24
N GLU A 52 -4.07 -6.06 -5.12
CA GLU A 52 -3.59 -6.58 -3.84
C GLU A 52 -3.26 -5.45 -2.85
N LEU A 53 -2.51 -4.43 -3.31
CA LEU A 53 -2.21 -3.23 -2.54
C LEU A 53 -3.48 -2.54 -2.01
N LEU A 54 -4.50 -2.40 -2.87
CA LEU A 54 -5.80 -1.84 -2.50
C LEU A 54 -6.48 -2.59 -1.36
N LYS A 55 -6.47 -3.94 -1.43
CA LYS A 55 -7.04 -4.79 -0.37
C LYS A 55 -6.30 -4.62 0.95
N ILE A 56 -4.99 -4.47 0.90
CA ILE A 56 -4.16 -4.25 2.09
C ILE A 56 -4.52 -2.90 2.72
N ILE A 57 -4.52 -1.82 1.93
CA ILE A 57 -4.88 -0.49 2.43
C ILE A 57 -6.25 -0.50 3.11
N ARG A 58 -7.26 -1.12 2.47
CA ARG A 58 -8.60 -1.27 3.07
C ARG A 58 -8.58 -1.99 4.40
N ARG A 59 -7.91 -3.15 4.47
CA ARG A 59 -7.77 -3.91 5.70
C ARG A 59 -7.12 -3.09 6.82
N LEU A 60 -6.08 -2.32 6.52
CA LEU A 60 -5.40 -1.49 7.54
C LEU A 60 -6.36 -0.49 8.19
N VAL A 61 -7.32 0.01 7.42
CA VAL A 61 -8.26 1.03 7.89
C VAL A 61 -9.46 0.40 8.58
N GLU A 62 -10.03 -0.64 7.98
CA GLU A 62 -11.26 -1.29 8.46
C GLU A 62 -11.02 -2.25 9.62
N GLU A 63 -9.93 -3.02 9.60
CA GLU A 63 -9.65 -4.06 10.59
C GLU A 63 -8.65 -3.59 11.66
N GLU A 64 -7.63 -2.83 11.27
CA GLU A 64 -6.51 -2.45 12.15
C GLU A 64 -6.64 -1.00 12.69
N ASN A 65 -7.65 -0.25 12.26
CA ASN A 65 -7.94 1.14 12.66
C ASN A 65 -6.75 2.11 12.45
N ILE A 66 -5.94 1.87 11.41
CA ILE A 66 -4.82 2.73 11.01
C ILE A 66 -5.32 3.73 9.99
N GLY A 67 -5.11 5.03 10.23
CA GLY A 67 -5.40 6.05 9.23
C GLY A 67 -4.46 5.90 8.03
N VAL A 68 -4.93 6.16 6.80
CA VAL A 68 -4.07 6.14 5.61
C VAL A 68 -4.32 7.39 4.79
N ILE A 69 -3.24 8.13 4.50
CA ILE A 69 -3.21 9.21 3.52
C ILE A 69 -2.52 8.69 2.28
N LEU A 70 -3.19 8.80 1.13
CA LEU A 70 -2.75 8.30 -0.15
C LEU A 70 -2.59 9.45 -1.13
N ILE A 71 -1.37 9.64 -1.64
CA ILE A 71 -1.07 10.58 -2.73
C ILE A 71 -1.00 9.75 -4.02
N GLU A 72 -1.90 10.01 -4.96
CA GLU A 72 -2.00 9.25 -6.22
C GLU A 72 -2.41 10.16 -7.36
N HIS A 73 -1.84 9.90 -8.54
CA HIS A 73 -2.22 10.55 -9.79
C HIS A 73 -3.18 9.68 -10.63
N ALA A 74 -3.30 8.39 -10.32
CA ALA A 74 -4.16 7.47 -11.03
C ALA A 74 -5.60 7.50 -10.47
N ILE A 75 -6.49 8.25 -11.14
CA ILE A 75 -7.90 8.41 -10.75
C ILE A 75 -8.63 7.05 -10.60
N GLU A 76 -8.35 6.08 -11.47
CA GLU A 76 -8.93 4.73 -11.38
C GLU A 76 -8.57 4.00 -10.09
N PHE A 77 -7.34 4.19 -9.61
CA PHE A 77 -6.87 3.60 -8.36
C PHE A 77 -7.60 4.25 -7.18
N VAL A 78 -7.64 5.58 -7.18
CA VAL A 78 -8.33 6.38 -6.16
C VAL A 78 -9.80 5.99 -6.05
N MET A 79 -10.53 5.96 -7.17
CA MET A 79 -11.95 5.62 -7.20
C MET A 79 -12.26 4.24 -6.61
N THR A 80 -11.29 3.31 -6.64
CA THR A 80 -11.44 1.98 -6.05
C THR A 80 -11.26 1.98 -4.53
N VAL A 81 -10.65 3.02 -3.95
CA VAL A 81 -10.28 3.14 -2.53
C VAL A 81 -11.25 3.98 -1.70
N SER A 82 -11.97 4.91 -2.31
CA SER A 82 -12.57 6.10 -1.67
C SER A 82 -13.66 5.89 -0.60
N GLU A 83 -13.93 4.68 -0.12
CA GLU A 83 -14.91 4.43 0.97
C GLU A 83 -14.39 3.30 1.86
N PRO A 84 -14.24 3.44 3.20
CA PRO A 84 -14.34 4.62 4.08
C PRO A 84 -12.98 5.34 4.33
N LEU A 85 -12.08 5.29 3.35
CA LEU A 85 -10.73 5.86 3.49
C LEU A 85 -10.75 7.39 3.51
N TRP A 86 -10.07 8.01 4.48
CA TRP A 86 -9.75 9.44 4.44
C TRP A 86 -8.64 9.70 3.41
N CYS A 87 -9.03 9.65 2.14
CA CYS A 87 -8.11 9.81 1.01
C CYS A 87 -7.94 11.31 0.71
N LEU A 88 -6.82 11.91 1.10
CA LEU A 88 -6.44 13.24 0.66
C LEU A 88 -5.75 13.15 -0.70
N ILE A 89 -6.52 13.38 -1.77
CA ILE A 89 -6.00 13.35 -3.14
C ILE A 89 -5.33 14.68 -3.46
N MET A 90 -4.00 14.68 -3.55
CA MET A 90 -3.23 15.81 -4.08
C MET A 90 -2.98 15.59 -5.57
N VAL A 91 -3.80 16.22 -6.41
CA VAL A 91 -3.55 16.30 -7.86
C VAL A 91 -2.58 17.47 -8.07
N ARG A 92 -1.41 17.19 -8.66
CA ARG A 92 -0.49 18.24 -9.10
C ARG A 92 -0.80 18.67 -10.52
#